data_AF-A0A0M4T433-F1
#
_entry.id   AF-A0A0M4T433-F1
#
_cell.length_a   1.000
_cell.length_b   1.000
_cell.length_c   1.000
_cell.angle_alpha   90.00
_cell.angle_beta   90.00
_cell.angle_gamma   90.00
#
_symmetry.space_group_name_H-M   'P 1'
#
loop_
_entity.id
_entity.type
_entity.pdbx_description
1 polymer ?
#
loop_
_entity_poly.entity_id
_entity_poly.type
_entity_poly.pdbx_seq_one_letter_code
_entity_poly.pdbx_strand_id
1 'polypeptide(L)'
;MAHRQKAKRKPLKLLLSIISKIQNLNLSKLVRFIQLCVTKINQYFQFIKKYLDKHKRFFIVLLVFLVCSIITSAAILPGNHIFEGNLIAQEINFTYNGQQPKVFIQNIRNIKELENEGIQTLTFTGSFQSQNLPAINNLDSVKIQLKDSDSRWIITPVNPKATSTIELTKLRLEPGTKINELNYDFQRQQLAFDLQPNPNSNPNTLELYLGEEPLKVILEGYKLPGIKLPNEFDEQAPLEFIVNPNNKEFLLQIQNNTSIHITLNKSPKDNIPQWFRGKLDTKDVKFLYVDRNANDSREDLYISAIVEGKIRMAGQEQEIKQNQFLMGENPNKPLNIQLIRHLQIIPNKGIEARFSGRTTKIQIGLDQDFPVSKIQGSWLDGVLPRDAIIALFSAGAATVANLLAWLFSNASNSGSNNNQP
;
A
#
# COMPACT_ATOMS: atom_id res chain seq x y z
N MET A 1 -18.86 28.90 -54.81
CA MET A 1 -18.87 28.31 -53.44
C MET A 1 -19.49 29.31 -52.48
N ALA A 2 -20.02 28.84 -51.35
CA ALA A 2 -20.66 29.59 -50.24
C ALA A 2 -22.21 29.51 -50.17
N HIS A 3 -22.58 28.36 -49.62
CA HIS A 3 -23.64 28.07 -48.66
C HIS A 3 -24.50 29.19 -48.04
N ARG A 4 -25.81 28.93 -48.16
CA ARG A 4 -26.97 29.44 -47.44
C ARG A 4 -26.80 29.57 -45.91
N GLN A 5 -27.17 30.75 -45.41
CA GLN A 5 -27.82 30.95 -44.11
C GLN A 5 -29.34 30.73 -44.22
N LYS A 6 -29.95 30.07 -43.22
CA LYS A 6 -31.29 30.33 -42.63
C LYS A 6 -31.54 29.26 -41.56
N ALA A 7 -31.40 29.59 -40.27
CA ALA A 7 -32.32 30.34 -39.40
C ALA A 7 -33.36 29.45 -38.69
N LYS A 8 -33.31 29.54 -37.35
CA LYS A 8 -34.06 28.86 -36.30
C LYS A 8 -35.58 29.11 -36.35
N ARG A 9 -36.38 28.10 -35.94
CA ARG A 9 -37.60 28.14 -35.07
C ARG A 9 -38.54 26.94 -35.34
N LYS A 10 -38.43 25.84 -34.57
CA LYS A 10 -39.45 24.77 -34.50
C LYS A 10 -39.52 24.03 -33.14
N PRO A 11 -40.05 24.63 -32.05
CA PRO A 11 -40.55 23.80 -30.94
C PRO A 11 -42.03 24.01 -30.57
N LEU A 12 -42.69 25.10 -31.02
CA LEU A 12 -44.07 25.40 -30.57
C LEU A 12 -45.17 24.63 -31.34
N LYS A 13 -44.96 24.28 -32.62
CA LYS A 13 -45.99 23.62 -33.45
C LYS A 13 -46.21 22.15 -33.12
N LEU A 14 -45.23 21.47 -32.52
CA LEU A 14 -45.35 20.05 -32.16
C LEU A 14 -46.08 19.87 -30.82
N LEU A 15 -45.90 20.80 -29.88
CA LEU A 15 -46.63 20.84 -28.61
C LEU A 15 -48.12 21.18 -28.81
N LEU A 16 -48.43 22.12 -29.72
CA LEU A 16 -49.82 22.48 -30.03
C LEU A 16 -50.58 21.37 -30.80
N SER A 17 -49.90 20.54 -31.61
CA SER A 17 -50.57 19.44 -32.34
C SER A 17 -50.87 18.22 -31.46
N ILE A 18 -50.13 18.04 -30.37
CA ILE A 18 -50.42 17.01 -29.35
C ILE A 18 -51.59 17.46 -28.46
N ILE A 19 -51.62 18.73 -28.06
CA ILE A 19 -52.70 19.29 -27.23
C ILE A 19 -54.05 19.32 -27.98
N SER A 20 -54.07 19.65 -29.28
CA SER A 20 -55.32 19.66 -30.06
C SER A 20 -55.86 18.26 -30.39
N LYS A 21 -54.99 17.24 -30.47
CA LYS A 21 -55.42 15.83 -30.61
C LYS A 21 -56.04 15.27 -29.32
N ILE A 22 -55.69 15.82 -28.16
CA ILE A 22 -56.27 15.42 -26.86
C ILE A 22 -57.68 16.03 -26.65
N GLN A 23 -57.99 17.18 -27.26
CA GLN A 23 -59.30 17.84 -27.12
C GLN A 23 -60.47 17.13 -27.81
N ASN A 24 -60.21 16.19 -28.73
CA ASN A 24 -61.24 15.42 -29.45
C ASN A 24 -61.36 13.96 -28.99
N LEU A 25 -60.59 13.55 -27.98
CA LEU A 25 -60.87 12.32 -27.26
C LEU A 25 -61.99 12.61 -26.28
N ASN A 26 -63.17 12.09 -26.60
CA ASN A 26 -64.37 12.13 -25.78
C ASN A 26 -63.98 11.88 -24.31
N LEU A 27 -63.85 12.95 -23.51
CA LEU A 27 -63.22 12.92 -22.18
C LEU A 27 -63.94 11.89 -21.28
N SER A 28 -65.24 11.73 -21.52
CA SER A 28 -66.11 10.71 -20.93
C SER A 28 -65.64 9.26 -21.20
N LYS A 29 -65.13 8.96 -22.40
CA LYS A 29 -64.59 7.64 -22.77
C LYS A 29 -63.22 7.40 -22.16
N LEU A 30 -62.36 8.43 -22.07
CA LEU A 30 -61.05 8.33 -21.42
C LEU A 30 -61.21 8.11 -19.91
N VAL A 31 -62.09 8.88 -19.25
CA VAL A 31 -62.41 8.73 -17.83
C VAL A 31 -63.03 7.36 -17.55
N ARG A 32 -63.94 6.86 -18.41
CA ARG A 32 -64.47 5.49 -18.31
C ARG A 32 -63.39 4.43 -18.49
N PHE A 33 -62.45 4.61 -19.42
CA PHE A 33 -61.34 3.69 -19.62
C PHE A 33 -60.40 3.66 -18.41
N ILE A 34 -60.06 4.83 -17.85
CA ILE A 34 -59.25 4.94 -16.63
C ILE A 34 -60.00 4.30 -15.44
N GLN A 35 -61.30 4.55 -15.26
CA GLN A 35 -62.10 3.89 -14.22
C GLN A 35 -62.15 2.37 -14.40
N LEU A 36 -62.23 1.87 -15.64
CA LEU A 36 -62.17 0.44 -15.94
C LEU A 36 -60.78 -0.15 -15.65
N CYS A 37 -59.71 0.58 -15.94
CA CYS A 37 -58.35 0.18 -15.58
C CYS A 37 -58.14 0.17 -14.06
N VAL A 38 -58.57 1.22 -13.37
CA VAL A 38 -58.48 1.32 -11.90
C VAL A 38 -59.31 0.24 -11.23
N THR A 39 -60.53 -0.05 -11.71
CA THR A 39 -61.35 -1.15 -11.16
C THR A 39 -60.75 -2.52 -11.44
N LYS A 40 -60.17 -2.76 -12.63
CA LYS A 40 -59.41 -4.01 -12.91
C LYS A 40 -58.17 -4.15 -12.04
N ILE A 41 -57.40 -3.07 -11.83
CA ILE A 41 -56.24 -3.05 -10.94
C ILE A 41 -56.68 -3.32 -9.50
N ASN A 42 -57.77 -2.70 -9.04
CA ASN A 42 -58.28 -2.89 -7.70
C ASN A 42 -58.85 -4.30 -7.49
N GLN A 43 -59.50 -4.88 -8.51
CA GLN A 43 -59.93 -6.29 -8.51
C GLN A 43 -58.73 -7.24 -8.47
N TYR A 44 -57.68 -6.96 -9.23
CA TYR A 44 -56.44 -7.73 -9.22
C TYR A 44 -55.72 -7.62 -7.86
N PHE A 45 -55.71 -6.43 -7.26
CA PHE A 45 -55.16 -6.19 -5.92
C PHE A 45 -55.97 -6.89 -4.84
N GLN A 46 -57.30 -6.87 -4.92
CA GLN A 46 -58.19 -7.62 -4.02
C GLN A 46 -58.03 -9.13 -4.20
N PHE A 47 -57.80 -9.61 -5.42
CA PHE A 47 -57.50 -11.00 -5.71
C PHE A 47 -56.15 -11.41 -5.10
N ILE A 48 -55.09 -10.62 -5.30
CA ILE A 48 -53.78 -10.82 -4.67
C ILE A 48 -53.91 -10.80 -3.15
N LYS A 49 -54.64 -9.82 -2.58
CA LYS A 49 -54.86 -9.71 -1.14
C LYS A 49 -55.57 -10.95 -0.59
N LYS A 50 -56.66 -11.39 -1.23
CA LYS A 50 -57.37 -12.62 -0.85
C LYS A 50 -56.49 -13.86 -1.00
N TYR A 51 -55.64 -13.91 -2.03
CA TYR A 51 -54.70 -15.00 -2.26
C TYR A 51 -53.58 -15.03 -1.19
N LEU A 52 -53.01 -13.87 -0.86
CA LEU A 52 -52.04 -13.68 0.22
C LEU A 52 -52.65 -14.01 1.58
N ASP A 53 -53.90 -13.61 1.84
CA ASP A 53 -54.61 -13.94 3.09
C ASP A 53 -54.89 -15.45 3.17
N LYS A 54 -55.31 -16.09 2.06
CA LYS A 54 -55.55 -17.53 1.97
C LYS A 54 -54.27 -18.35 2.19
N HIS A 55 -53.13 -17.88 1.67
CA HIS A 55 -51.85 -18.56 1.76
C HIS A 55 -50.87 -17.88 2.73
N LYS A 56 -51.39 -17.09 3.69
CA LYS A 56 -50.57 -16.24 4.58
C LYS A 56 -49.47 -17.02 5.30
N ARG A 57 -49.80 -18.21 5.79
CA ARG A 57 -48.83 -19.11 6.45
C ARG A 57 -47.71 -19.52 5.50
N PHE A 58 -48.03 -19.91 4.28
CA PHE A 58 -47.04 -20.29 3.26
C PHE A 58 -46.10 -19.12 2.94
N PHE A 59 -46.64 -17.90 2.76
CA PHE A 59 -45.82 -16.72 2.50
C PHE A 59 -44.94 -16.32 3.69
N ILE A 60 -45.43 -16.47 4.93
CA ILE A 60 -44.60 -16.24 6.13
C ILE A 60 -43.46 -17.26 6.18
N VAL A 61 -43.74 -18.54 5.95
CA VAL A 61 -42.71 -19.60 5.92
C VAL A 61 -41.68 -19.30 4.83
N LEU A 62 -42.11 -18.94 3.62
CA LEU A 62 -41.23 -18.56 2.52
C LEU A 62 -40.36 -17.34 2.87
N LEU A 63 -40.92 -16.32 3.50
CA LEU A 63 -40.19 -15.13 3.94
C LEU A 63 -39.13 -15.49 4.98
N VAL A 64 -39.46 -16.35 5.95
CA VAL A 64 -38.50 -16.82 6.96
C VAL A 64 -37.37 -17.60 6.29
N PHE A 65 -37.67 -18.51 5.36
CA PHE A 65 -36.65 -19.21 4.59
C PHE A 65 -35.76 -18.24 3.81
N LEU A 66 -36.35 -17.22 3.17
CA LEU A 66 -35.61 -16.20 2.43
C LEU A 66 -34.65 -15.43 3.36
N VAL A 67 -35.13 -14.98 4.52
CA VAL A 67 -34.31 -14.26 5.51
C VAL A 67 -33.17 -15.14 6.04
N CYS A 68 -33.45 -16.40 6.41
CA CYS A 68 -32.42 -17.34 6.84
C CYS A 68 -31.39 -17.60 5.73
N SER A 69 -31.84 -17.69 4.46
CA SER A 69 -30.96 -17.90 3.31
C SER A 69 -30.05 -16.69 3.07
N ILE A 70 -30.58 -15.48 3.20
CA ILE A 70 -29.80 -14.23 3.09
C ILE A 70 -28.75 -14.16 4.21
N ILE A 71 -29.14 -14.42 5.46
CA ILE A 71 -28.21 -14.41 6.60
C ILE A 71 -27.11 -15.46 6.42
N THR A 72 -27.48 -16.67 6.02
CA THR A 72 -26.51 -17.75 5.78
C THR A 72 -25.56 -17.40 4.63
N SER A 73 -26.08 -16.83 3.54
CA SER A 73 -25.26 -16.35 2.42
C SER A 73 -24.30 -15.24 2.86
N ALA A 74 -24.78 -14.29 3.66
CA ALA A 74 -23.97 -13.20 4.20
C ALA A 74 -22.82 -13.67 5.10
N ALA A 75 -22.95 -14.82 5.76
CA ALA A 75 -21.87 -15.40 6.56
C ALA A 75 -20.80 -16.13 5.73
N ILE A 76 -21.12 -16.52 4.51
CA ILE A 76 -20.18 -17.23 3.63
C ILE A 76 -19.45 -16.23 2.71
N LEU A 77 -20.11 -15.13 2.35
CA LEU A 77 -19.53 -14.11 1.49
C LEU A 77 -18.32 -13.44 2.19
N PRO A 78 -17.15 -13.36 1.53
CA PRO A 78 -15.98 -12.69 2.09
C PRO A 78 -16.25 -11.20 2.29
N GLY A 79 -15.96 -10.70 3.49
CA GLY A 79 -16.02 -9.28 3.83
C GLY A 79 -14.66 -8.62 3.75
N ASN A 80 -14.61 -7.31 3.46
CA ASN A 80 -13.35 -6.56 3.54
C ASN A 80 -13.08 -6.14 4.99
N HIS A 81 -12.02 -6.67 5.58
CA HIS A 81 -11.68 -6.50 6.99
C HIS A 81 -10.42 -5.69 7.19
N ILE A 82 -10.34 -4.98 8.31
CA ILE A 82 -9.08 -4.41 8.77
C ILE A 82 -8.24 -5.57 9.32
N PHE A 83 -6.98 -5.62 8.90
CA PHE A 83 -5.98 -6.49 9.50
C PHE A 83 -4.86 -5.65 10.11
N GLU A 84 -4.16 -6.25 11.06
CA GLU A 84 -2.95 -5.69 11.66
C GLU A 84 -1.89 -6.77 11.74
N GLY A 85 -0.64 -6.39 11.47
CA GLY A 85 0.50 -7.28 11.54
C GLY A 85 1.64 -6.68 12.33
N ASN A 86 2.44 -7.55 12.94
CA ASN A 86 3.77 -7.24 13.43
C ASN A 86 4.74 -8.28 12.88
N LEU A 87 5.65 -7.86 12.02
CA LEU A 87 6.62 -8.74 11.38
C LEU A 87 8.03 -8.23 11.62
N ILE A 88 8.97 -9.15 11.81
CA ILE A 88 10.40 -8.89 11.68
C ILE A 88 10.85 -9.48 10.33
N ALA A 89 11.45 -8.64 9.50
CA ALA A 89 11.96 -9.03 8.19
C ALA A 89 13.40 -8.56 8.00
N GLN A 90 14.17 -9.30 7.20
CA GLN A 90 15.51 -8.90 6.80
C GLN A 90 15.49 -7.71 5.83
N GLU A 91 14.45 -7.64 5.00
CA GLU A 91 14.26 -6.60 4.00
C GLU A 91 12.79 -6.18 3.91
N ILE A 92 12.56 -4.88 3.72
CA ILE A 92 11.23 -4.31 3.51
C ILE A 92 11.25 -3.41 2.29
N ASN A 93 10.25 -3.58 1.42
CA ASN A 93 10.03 -2.72 0.27
C ASN A 93 8.65 -2.05 0.41
N PHE A 94 8.52 -0.77 0.09
CA PHE A 94 7.20 -0.09 0.10
C PHE A 94 7.21 1.19 -0.73
N THR A 95 6.02 1.62 -1.17
CA THR A 95 5.83 2.95 -1.75
C THR A 95 5.15 3.88 -0.76
N TYR A 96 5.72 5.06 -0.52
CA TYR A 96 5.08 6.10 0.27
C TYR A 96 3.87 6.67 -0.48
N ASN A 97 2.70 6.59 0.14
CA ASN A 97 1.42 6.94 -0.46
C ASN A 97 0.75 8.15 0.24
N GLY A 98 1.48 8.87 1.09
CA GLY A 98 0.99 10.08 1.73
C GLY A 98 0.92 11.26 0.76
N GLN A 99 0.05 12.22 1.06
CA GLN A 99 -0.19 13.39 0.19
C GLN A 99 0.80 14.54 0.41
N GLN A 100 1.58 14.49 1.49
CA GLN A 100 2.52 15.54 1.87
C GLN A 100 3.91 14.96 2.16
N PRO A 101 4.98 15.75 2.03
CA PRO A 101 6.33 15.33 2.40
C PRO A 101 6.41 14.90 3.87
N LYS A 102 7.05 13.77 4.14
CA LYS A 102 7.11 13.21 5.50
C LYS A 102 8.51 12.79 5.88
N VAL A 103 8.90 13.15 7.11
CA VAL A 103 10.15 12.65 7.70
C VAL A 103 10.05 11.13 7.82
N PHE A 104 11.03 10.42 7.29
CA PHE A 104 11.13 8.97 7.34
C PHE A 104 12.24 8.52 8.28
N ILE A 105 13.47 8.98 8.04
CA ILE A 105 14.64 8.70 8.90
C ILE A 105 15.10 10.01 9.55
N GLN A 106 15.64 9.93 10.76
CA GLN A 106 16.24 11.06 11.46
C GLN A 106 17.19 10.64 12.57
N ASN A 107 18.08 11.56 12.94
CA ASN A 107 18.99 11.46 14.08
C ASN A 107 19.85 10.19 14.09
N ILE A 108 20.37 9.77 12.93
CA ILE A 108 21.38 8.71 12.88
C ILE A 108 22.74 9.36 13.12
N ARG A 109 23.33 9.07 14.28
CA ARG A 109 24.60 9.66 14.74
C ARG A 109 25.75 8.68 14.64
N ASN A 110 26.96 9.20 14.76
CA ASN A 110 28.20 8.44 14.75
C ASN A 110 28.39 7.66 13.43
N ILE A 111 28.02 8.31 12.31
CA ILE A 111 28.18 7.74 10.97
C ILE A 111 29.67 7.69 10.66
N LYS A 112 30.21 6.47 10.57
CA LYS A 112 31.61 6.22 10.19
C LYS A 112 31.84 6.49 8.72
N GLU A 113 30.87 6.10 7.91
CA GLU A 113 30.93 6.16 6.47
C GLU A 113 29.51 6.35 5.95
N LEU A 114 29.38 7.32 5.06
CA LEU A 114 28.17 7.55 4.29
C LEU A 114 28.54 7.39 2.82
N GLU A 115 28.00 6.35 2.21
CA GLU A 115 28.12 6.09 0.78
C GLU A 115 26.76 6.32 0.13
N ASN A 116 26.79 6.95 -1.02
CA ASN A 116 25.59 7.19 -1.80
C ASN A 116 25.92 7.12 -3.29
N GLU A 117 25.10 6.35 -3.98
CA GLU A 117 25.27 5.94 -5.37
C GLU A 117 24.06 6.38 -6.19
N GLY A 118 24.31 6.93 -7.37
CA GLY A 118 23.31 7.40 -8.31
C GLY A 118 23.59 8.77 -8.91
N ILE A 119 22.67 9.21 -9.78
CA ILE A 119 22.79 10.47 -10.51
C ILE A 119 22.38 11.65 -9.62
N GLN A 120 23.33 12.50 -9.30
CA GLN A 120 23.10 13.65 -8.42
C GLN A 120 24.13 14.77 -8.60
N THR A 121 23.77 15.95 -8.11
CA THR A 121 24.67 17.10 -8.03
C THR A 121 24.85 17.48 -6.58
N LEU A 122 26.10 17.62 -6.16
CA LEU A 122 26.47 18.03 -4.81
C LEU A 122 27.45 19.21 -4.85
N THR A 123 27.53 19.95 -3.76
CA THR A 123 28.45 21.07 -3.61
C THR A 123 29.02 21.07 -2.21
N PHE A 124 30.34 20.92 -2.11
CA PHE A 124 31.06 21.12 -0.86
C PHE A 124 31.59 22.54 -0.81
N THR A 125 31.58 23.14 0.38
CA THR A 125 32.18 24.46 0.64
C THR A 125 33.13 24.34 1.82
N GLY A 126 34.31 24.97 1.74
CA GLY A 126 35.36 24.73 2.72
C GLY A 126 36.75 24.96 2.18
N SER A 127 37.75 24.56 2.96
CA SER A 127 39.13 24.43 2.48
C SER A 127 39.40 23.01 2.04
N PHE A 128 40.01 22.84 0.86
CA PHE A 128 40.26 21.54 0.25
C PHE A 128 41.74 21.17 0.22
N GLN A 129 42.02 19.87 0.31
CA GLN A 129 43.35 19.31 0.12
C GLN A 129 43.26 18.04 -0.74
N SER A 130 43.81 18.09 -1.94
CA SER A 130 43.96 16.96 -2.84
C SER A 130 45.38 16.89 -3.37
N GLN A 131 45.92 15.68 -3.39
CA GLN A 131 47.21 15.37 -4.03
C GLN A 131 47.02 15.11 -5.53
N ASN A 132 45.92 14.44 -5.90
CA ASN A 132 45.64 14.01 -7.28
C ASN A 132 45.07 15.14 -8.15
N LEU A 133 44.41 16.14 -7.53
CA LEU A 133 43.92 17.32 -8.24
C LEU A 133 44.21 18.61 -7.45
N PRO A 134 45.46 19.09 -7.40
CA PRO A 134 45.84 20.26 -6.59
C PRO A 134 45.07 21.54 -6.96
N ALA A 135 44.49 21.61 -8.16
CA ALA A 135 43.67 22.75 -8.60
C ALA A 135 42.49 23.05 -7.66
N ILE A 136 41.95 22.04 -6.97
CA ILE A 136 40.83 22.26 -6.03
C ILE A 136 41.27 22.91 -4.71
N ASN A 137 42.56 22.86 -4.36
CA ASN A 137 43.08 23.35 -3.08
C ASN A 137 42.95 24.88 -2.94
N ASN A 138 42.78 25.58 -4.07
CA ASN A 138 42.63 27.03 -4.13
C ASN A 138 41.17 27.48 -4.29
N LEU A 139 40.20 26.55 -4.18
CA LEU A 139 38.77 26.84 -4.30
C LEU A 139 38.13 26.90 -2.91
N ASP A 140 37.11 27.74 -2.76
CA ASP A 140 36.27 27.77 -1.55
C ASP A 140 35.02 26.87 -1.68
N SER A 141 34.74 26.40 -2.89
CA SER A 141 33.59 25.58 -3.23
C SER A 141 33.89 24.66 -4.40
N VAL A 142 33.46 23.40 -4.30
CA VAL A 142 33.61 22.38 -5.33
C VAL A 142 32.23 21.81 -5.65
N LYS A 143 31.74 22.10 -6.86
CA LYS A 143 30.51 21.51 -7.41
C LYS A 143 30.86 20.22 -8.15
N ILE A 144 30.14 19.14 -7.84
CA ILE A 144 30.36 17.80 -8.39
C ILE A 144 29.06 17.31 -9.01
N GLN A 145 29.17 16.68 -10.18
CA GLN A 145 28.06 16.00 -10.85
C GLN A 145 28.40 14.52 -10.99
N LEU A 146 27.57 13.64 -10.43
CA LEU A 146 27.63 12.20 -10.63
C LEU A 146 26.88 11.85 -11.93
N LYS A 147 27.53 11.09 -12.82
CA LYS A 147 27.17 11.00 -14.24
C LYS A 147 26.10 9.95 -14.54
N ASP A 148 26.14 8.83 -13.84
CA ASP A 148 25.37 7.63 -14.13
C ASP A 148 24.85 6.97 -12.83
N SER A 149 24.16 5.83 -12.98
CA SER A 149 23.56 5.11 -11.86
C SER A 149 24.60 4.53 -10.90
N ASP A 150 25.79 4.23 -11.39
CA ASP A 150 26.84 3.50 -10.65
C ASP A 150 27.88 4.48 -10.07
N SER A 151 27.74 5.77 -10.41
CA SER A 151 28.51 6.87 -9.86
C SER A 151 28.22 7.00 -8.37
N ARG A 152 29.26 7.19 -7.56
CA ARG A 152 29.10 7.26 -6.10
C ARG A 152 30.01 8.29 -5.46
N TRP A 153 29.61 8.71 -4.28
CA TRP A 153 30.43 9.48 -3.37
C TRP A 153 30.43 8.84 -1.98
N ILE A 154 31.57 8.93 -1.31
CA ILE A 154 31.77 8.38 0.03
C ILE A 154 32.35 9.48 0.91
N ILE A 155 31.72 9.73 2.07
CA ILE A 155 32.25 10.62 3.11
C ILE A 155 32.66 9.78 4.32
N THR A 156 33.87 10.01 4.80
CA THR A 156 34.41 9.45 6.05
C THR A 156 35.14 10.53 6.86
N PRO A 157 35.24 10.43 8.19
CA PRO A 157 36.13 11.28 8.96
C PRO A 157 37.59 10.96 8.62
N VAL A 158 38.45 11.97 8.52
CA VAL A 158 39.89 11.76 8.24
C VAL A 158 40.56 10.92 9.34
N ASN A 159 40.09 11.02 10.59
CA ASN A 159 40.56 10.19 11.69
C ASN A 159 39.56 9.05 11.98
N PRO A 160 39.76 7.84 11.44
CA PRO A 160 38.81 6.73 11.60
C PRO A 160 38.76 6.16 13.03
N LYS A 161 39.70 6.55 13.91
CA LYS A 161 39.73 6.12 15.31
C LYS A 161 38.93 7.04 16.23
N ALA A 162 38.65 8.27 15.79
CA ALA A 162 37.85 9.22 16.55
C ALA A 162 36.36 8.84 16.47
N THR A 163 35.58 9.31 17.45
CA THR A 163 34.13 9.16 17.37
C THR A 163 33.61 10.17 16.35
N SER A 164 33.04 9.66 15.25
CA SER A 164 32.52 10.52 14.18
C SER A 164 31.39 11.42 14.68
N THR A 165 31.46 12.68 14.31
CA THR A 165 30.40 13.67 14.53
C THR A 165 29.43 13.78 13.36
N ILE A 166 29.60 12.97 12.31
CA ILE A 166 28.69 12.96 11.15
C ILE A 166 27.32 12.43 11.60
N GLU A 167 26.27 13.15 11.24
CA GLU A 167 24.88 12.81 11.57
C GLU A 167 23.99 12.95 10.33
N LEU A 168 23.13 11.96 10.10
CA LEU A 168 21.96 12.12 9.26
C LEU A 168 20.89 12.75 10.15
N THR A 169 20.68 14.05 9.94
CA THR A 169 19.71 14.84 10.68
C THR A 169 18.30 14.43 10.28
N LYS A 170 18.04 14.35 8.96
CA LYS A 170 16.71 14.04 8.45
C LYS A 170 16.73 13.51 7.02
N LEU A 171 15.89 12.52 6.74
CA LEU A 171 15.47 12.15 5.39
C LEU A 171 13.96 12.36 5.28
N ARG A 172 13.50 13.12 4.28
CA ARG A 172 12.08 13.30 3.98
C ARG A 172 11.72 12.62 2.68
N LEU A 173 10.60 11.89 2.72
CA LEU A 173 9.99 11.25 1.57
C LEU A 173 8.94 12.15 0.95
N GLU A 174 9.04 12.33 -0.35
CA GLU A 174 8.04 12.97 -1.19
C GLU A 174 6.98 11.96 -1.65
N PRO A 175 5.72 12.39 -1.87
CA PRO A 175 4.63 11.53 -2.31
C PRO A 175 4.99 10.64 -3.50
N GLY A 176 4.72 9.34 -3.38
CA GLY A 176 4.98 8.35 -4.43
C GLY A 176 6.40 7.81 -4.48
N THR A 177 7.29 8.24 -3.57
CA THR A 177 8.65 7.68 -3.47
C THR A 177 8.60 6.21 -3.07
N LYS A 178 9.29 5.37 -3.83
CA LYS A 178 9.49 3.96 -3.51
C LYS A 178 10.76 3.79 -2.70
N ILE A 179 10.65 3.01 -1.63
CA ILE A 179 11.77 2.52 -0.83
C ILE A 179 11.95 1.05 -1.19
N ASN A 180 13.09 0.73 -1.77
CA ASN A 180 13.47 -0.66 -2.00
C ASN A 180 14.62 -1.05 -1.08
N GLU A 181 14.78 -2.34 -0.85
CA GLU A 181 15.96 -2.93 -0.19
C GLU A 181 16.28 -2.32 1.19
N LEU A 182 15.25 -1.87 1.94
CA LEU A 182 15.46 -1.37 3.29
C LEU A 182 15.85 -2.52 4.21
N ASN A 183 17.12 -2.56 4.60
CA ASN A 183 17.70 -3.63 5.40
C ASN A 183 18.74 -3.10 6.41
N TYR A 184 19.15 -3.95 7.35
CA TYR A 184 20.24 -3.63 8.27
C TYR A 184 21.20 -4.81 8.39
N ASP A 185 22.45 -4.61 7.95
CA ASP A 185 23.53 -5.59 8.11
C ASP A 185 24.19 -5.40 9.49
N PHE A 186 23.98 -6.37 10.38
CA PHE A 186 24.56 -6.35 11.73
C PHE A 186 26.06 -6.61 11.78
N GLN A 187 26.63 -7.30 10.79
CA GLN A 187 28.07 -7.56 10.72
C GLN A 187 28.81 -6.29 10.31
N ARG A 188 28.30 -5.60 9.29
CA ARG A 188 28.84 -4.32 8.80
C ARG A 188 28.39 -3.12 9.63
N GLN A 189 27.35 -3.28 10.45
CA GLN A 189 26.68 -2.19 11.19
C GLN A 189 26.14 -1.12 10.23
N GLN A 190 25.53 -1.57 9.14
CA GLN A 190 25.16 -0.75 8.01
C GLN A 190 23.65 -0.77 7.80
N LEU A 191 23.04 0.41 7.72
CA LEU A 191 21.68 0.60 7.22
C LEU A 191 21.77 0.88 5.71
N ALA A 192 21.10 0.08 4.89
CA ALA A 192 21.03 0.28 3.44
C ALA A 192 19.57 0.41 2.99
N PHE A 193 19.35 1.25 1.98
CA PHE A 193 18.08 1.37 1.29
C PHE A 193 18.23 2.12 -0.03
N ASP A 194 17.36 1.80 -0.97
CA ASP A 194 17.24 2.50 -2.23
C ASP A 194 16.04 3.43 -2.23
N LEU A 195 16.26 4.66 -2.69
CA LEU A 195 15.21 5.61 -2.97
C LEU A 195 14.95 5.63 -4.47
N GLN A 196 13.72 5.36 -4.88
CA GLN A 196 13.24 5.59 -6.24
C GLN A 196 12.14 6.68 -6.18
N PRO A 197 12.51 7.96 -6.38
CA PRO A 197 11.58 9.08 -6.35
C PRO A 197 10.52 8.97 -7.45
N ASN A 198 9.36 9.60 -7.24
CA ASN A 198 8.39 9.80 -8.31
C ASN A 198 8.90 10.94 -9.22
N PRO A 199 9.14 10.71 -10.52
CA PRO A 199 9.68 11.74 -11.42
C PRO A 199 8.84 13.00 -11.53
N ASN A 200 7.53 12.89 -11.24
CA ASN A 200 6.57 14.00 -11.28
C ASN A 200 6.43 14.73 -9.93
N SER A 201 7.22 14.35 -8.92
CA SER A 201 7.21 14.98 -7.60
C SER A 201 8.47 15.82 -7.39
N ASN A 202 8.48 16.56 -6.29
CA ASN A 202 9.67 17.24 -5.81
C ASN A 202 10.77 16.21 -5.44
N PRO A 203 12.04 16.64 -5.35
CA PRO A 203 13.11 15.78 -4.88
C PRO A 203 12.91 15.41 -3.41
N ASN A 204 13.27 14.18 -3.05
CA ASN A 204 13.45 13.82 -1.64
C ASN A 204 14.62 14.61 -1.04
N THR A 205 14.56 14.93 0.25
CA THR A 205 15.61 15.73 0.90
C THR A 205 16.33 14.92 1.97
N LEU A 206 17.65 14.82 1.82
CA LEU A 206 18.56 14.26 2.81
C LEU A 206 19.38 15.40 3.43
N GLU A 207 19.13 15.67 4.71
CA GLU A 207 19.82 16.66 5.53
C GLU A 207 20.88 15.95 6.38
N LEU A 208 22.13 16.35 6.22
CA LEU A 208 23.29 15.84 6.94
C LEU A 208 23.96 16.96 7.73
N TYR A 209 24.51 16.60 8.87
CA TYR A 209 25.50 17.40 9.58
C TYR A 209 26.86 16.73 9.39
N LEU A 210 27.77 17.45 8.73
CA LEU A 210 29.10 16.98 8.31
C LEU A 210 30.11 16.88 9.46
N GLY A 211 29.79 17.44 10.63
CA GLY A 211 30.66 17.39 11.80
C GLY A 211 31.65 18.55 11.91
N GLU A 212 32.55 18.44 12.89
CA GLU A 212 33.58 19.43 13.21
C GLU A 212 34.97 19.06 12.65
N GLU A 213 35.17 17.79 12.32
CA GLU A 213 36.45 17.28 11.85
C GLU A 213 36.56 17.36 10.31
N PRO A 214 37.78 17.47 9.76
CA PRO A 214 38.00 17.33 8.33
C PRO A 214 37.48 15.97 7.82
N LEU A 215 36.90 16.00 6.64
CA LEU A 215 36.28 14.85 5.98
C LEU A 215 37.11 14.41 4.80
N LYS A 216 37.30 13.10 4.66
CA LYS A 216 37.78 12.48 3.43
C LYS A 216 36.58 12.19 2.53
N VAL A 217 36.66 12.68 1.31
CA VAL A 217 35.67 12.47 0.25
C VAL A 217 36.30 11.64 -0.87
N ILE A 218 35.62 10.58 -1.28
CA ILE A 218 35.96 9.77 -2.45
C ILE A 218 34.83 9.92 -3.47
N LEU A 219 35.17 10.13 -4.74
CA LEU A 219 34.24 10.24 -5.85
C LEU A 219 34.58 9.24 -6.96
N GLU A 220 33.55 8.60 -7.52
CA GLU A 220 33.64 7.74 -8.70
C GLU A 220 32.54 8.13 -9.70
N GLY A 221 32.83 8.06 -11.01
CA GLY A 221 31.85 8.43 -12.05
C GLY A 221 31.46 9.92 -12.06
N TYR A 222 32.40 10.83 -11.79
CA TYR A 222 32.09 12.24 -11.53
C TYR A 222 32.51 13.20 -12.67
N LYS A 223 31.94 14.40 -12.64
CA LYS A 223 32.28 15.58 -13.43
C LYS A 223 32.48 16.76 -12.48
N LEU A 224 33.49 17.58 -12.74
CA LEU A 224 33.80 18.79 -11.96
C LEU A 224 33.52 20.06 -12.78
N PRO A 225 32.25 20.47 -12.92
CA PRO A 225 31.89 21.63 -13.71
C PRO A 225 32.58 22.89 -13.18
N GLY A 226 33.22 23.65 -14.09
CA GLY A 226 33.89 24.91 -13.76
C GLY A 226 35.34 24.76 -13.30
N ILE A 227 35.88 23.54 -13.19
CA ILE A 227 37.28 23.29 -12.87
C ILE A 227 38.03 22.96 -14.16
N LYS A 228 39.13 23.68 -14.43
CA LYS A 228 40.03 23.35 -15.55
C LYS A 228 40.85 22.13 -15.17
N LEU A 229 40.47 20.97 -15.72
CA LEU A 229 41.18 19.72 -15.49
C LEU A 229 42.46 19.66 -16.35
N PRO A 230 43.56 19.08 -15.83
CA PRO A 230 44.73 18.77 -16.63
C PRO A 230 44.37 17.87 -17.83
N ASN A 231 45.09 17.98 -18.95
CA ASN A 231 44.81 17.22 -20.17
C ASN A 231 44.91 15.69 -19.99
N GLU A 232 45.70 15.23 -19.02
CA GLU A 232 45.92 13.81 -18.69
C GLU A 232 45.04 13.33 -17.52
N PHE A 233 44.08 14.15 -17.08
CA PHE A 233 43.23 13.79 -15.95
C PHE A 233 42.21 12.72 -16.34
N ASP A 234 42.35 11.54 -15.73
CA ASP A 234 41.41 10.45 -15.90
C ASP A 234 40.17 10.66 -15.02
N GLU A 235 39.08 11.10 -15.62
CA GLU A 235 37.78 11.24 -14.93
C GLU A 235 37.13 9.90 -14.56
N GLN A 236 37.68 8.76 -15.01
CA GLN A 236 37.22 7.42 -14.59
C GLN A 236 37.92 6.95 -13.32
N ALA A 237 39.11 7.47 -13.01
CA ALA A 237 39.81 7.13 -11.78
C ALA A 237 39.12 7.75 -10.56
N PRO A 238 39.04 7.03 -9.42
CA PRO A 238 38.51 7.59 -8.18
C PRO A 238 39.26 8.85 -7.76
N LEU A 239 38.53 9.92 -7.45
CA LEU A 239 39.11 11.14 -6.90
C LEU A 239 38.96 11.17 -5.40
N GLU A 240 40.08 11.32 -4.71
CA GLU A 240 40.14 11.51 -3.27
C GLU A 240 40.59 12.94 -2.92
N PHE A 241 39.89 13.55 -1.96
CA PHE A 241 40.32 14.80 -1.35
C PHE A 241 39.80 14.93 0.09
N ILE A 242 40.46 15.79 0.84
CA ILE A 242 40.04 16.19 2.19
C ILE A 242 39.34 17.55 2.08
N VAL A 243 38.22 17.70 2.79
CA VAL A 243 37.50 18.98 2.95
C VAL A 243 37.36 19.30 4.43
N ASN A 244 37.65 20.54 4.81
CA ASN A 244 37.24 21.10 6.08
C ASN A 244 36.02 22.02 5.82
N PRO A 245 34.78 21.58 6.13
CA PRO A 245 33.59 22.27 5.68
C PRO A 245 33.40 23.64 6.35
N ASN A 246 33.14 24.68 5.55
CA ASN A 246 32.73 25.99 6.09
C ASN A 246 31.27 25.95 6.57
N ASN A 247 30.41 25.26 5.81
CA ASN A 247 29.05 24.94 6.21
C ASN A 247 28.97 23.47 6.62
N LYS A 248 28.55 23.22 7.86
CA LYS A 248 28.41 21.88 8.40
C LYS A 248 27.07 21.26 8.05
N GLU A 249 26.09 22.07 7.67
CA GLU A 249 24.81 21.59 7.17
C GLU A 249 24.92 21.30 5.67
N PHE A 250 24.61 20.06 5.30
CA PHE A 250 24.65 19.60 3.92
C PHE A 250 23.27 19.09 3.52
N LEU A 251 22.71 19.68 2.47
CA LEU A 251 21.40 19.32 1.94
C LEU A 251 21.57 18.67 0.57
N LEU A 252 21.17 17.41 0.49
CA LEU A 252 21.12 16.67 -0.77
C LEU A 252 19.67 16.54 -1.25
N GLN A 253 19.46 16.89 -2.53
CA GLN A 253 18.20 16.72 -3.23
C GLN A 253 18.26 15.48 -4.12
N ILE A 254 17.37 14.52 -3.87
CA ILE A 254 17.37 13.21 -4.51
C ILE A 254 16.17 13.13 -5.46
N GLN A 255 16.43 13.35 -6.74
CA GLN A 255 15.43 13.31 -7.83
C GLN A 255 15.47 12.00 -8.62
N ASN A 256 16.63 11.33 -8.65
CA ASN A 256 16.83 10.08 -9.37
C ASN A 256 16.89 8.91 -8.40
N ASN A 257 16.94 7.70 -8.96
CA ASN A 257 17.22 6.51 -8.18
C ASN A 257 18.56 6.68 -7.46
N THR A 258 18.59 6.37 -6.17
CA THR A 258 19.76 6.57 -5.34
C THR A 258 19.83 5.50 -4.26
N SER A 259 20.95 4.79 -4.21
CA SER A 259 21.25 3.86 -3.10
C SER A 259 22.00 4.60 -2.00
N ILE A 260 21.66 4.31 -0.75
CA ILE A 260 22.27 4.97 0.42
C ILE A 260 22.70 3.91 1.41
N HIS A 261 23.99 3.94 1.75
CA HIS A 261 24.59 3.06 2.75
C HIS A 261 25.15 3.89 3.90
N ILE A 262 24.68 3.60 5.12
CA ILE A 262 25.05 4.31 6.34
C ILE A 262 25.72 3.33 7.30
N THR A 263 27.04 3.41 7.39
CA THR A 263 27.85 2.55 8.27
C THR A 263 28.13 3.27 9.59
N LEU A 264 27.88 2.61 10.71
CA LEU A 264 28.04 3.21 12.05
C LEU A 264 29.33 2.79 12.73
N ASN A 265 29.84 3.65 13.63
CA ASN A 265 31.01 3.33 14.46
C ASN A 265 30.73 2.22 15.49
N LYS A 266 29.48 2.13 15.99
CA LYS A 266 29.05 1.15 16.98
C LYS A 266 27.63 0.72 16.71
N SER A 267 27.37 -0.58 16.89
CA SER A 267 26.03 -1.14 16.84
C SER A 267 25.15 -0.53 17.96
N PRO A 268 23.86 -0.23 17.68
CA PRO A 268 22.93 0.25 18.68
C PRO A 268 22.60 -0.90 19.67
N LYS A 269 23.48 -1.15 20.65
CA LYS A 269 23.40 -2.38 21.45
C LYS A 269 22.43 -2.35 22.63
N ASP A 270 22.04 -1.19 23.18
CA ASP A 270 21.25 -1.19 24.43
C ASP A 270 20.10 -0.15 24.46
N ASN A 271 20.09 0.81 23.54
CA ASN A 271 19.00 1.77 23.35
C ASN A 271 18.93 2.08 21.85
N ILE A 272 18.03 1.39 21.15
CA ILE A 272 17.88 1.56 19.70
C ILE A 272 17.24 2.91 19.48
N PRO A 273 17.96 3.90 18.92
CA PRO A 273 17.38 5.21 18.70
C PRO A 273 16.22 5.06 17.72
N GLN A 274 15.16 5.83 17.93
CA GLN A 274 14.04 5.86 17.00
C GLN A 274 14.47 6.58 15.71
N TRP A 275 15.17 5.87 14.83
CA TRP A 275 15.61 6.35 13.53
C TRP A 275 14.42 6.57 12.61
N PHE A 276 13.51 5.59 12.57
CA PHE A 276 12.34 5.66 11.71
C PHE A 276 11.18 6.40 12.38
N ARG A 277 10.59 7.32 11.63
CA ARG A 277 9.31 7.94 11.99
C ARG A 277 8.16 7.05 11.54
N GLY A 278 7.27 6.75 12.47
CA GLY A 278 6.09 5.93 12.23
C GLY A 278 4.96 6.65 11.50
N LYS A 279 3.85 5.92 11.34
CA LYS A 279 2.61 6.35 10.66
C LYS A 279 2.82 6.69 9.18
N LEU A 280 3.55 5.88 8.45
CA LEU A 280 3.77 6.06 7.01
C LEU A 280 2.56 5.49 6.26
N ASP A 281 1.85 6.32 5.51
CA ASP A 281 0.84 5.85 4.56
C ASP A 281 1.58 5.15 3.41
N THR A 282 1.23 3.90 3.14
CA THR A 282 1.96 3.03 2.20
C THR A 282 1.05 2.36 1.20
N LYS A 283 1.67 1.88 0.12
CA LYS A 283 1.14 0.87 -0.78
C LYS A 283 2.27 -0.03 -1.25
N ASP A 284 1.93 -1.15 -1.89
CA ASP A 284 2.88 -2.08 -2.49
C ASP A 284 3.96 -2.57 -1.50
N VAL A 285 3.56 -2.78 -0.23
CA VAL A 285 4.48 -3.24 0.82
C VAL A 285 4.81 -4.72 0.58
N LYS A 286 6.10 -5.04 0.57
CA LYS A 286 6.60 -6.41 0.39
C LYS A 286 7.68 -6.73 1.41
N PHE A 287 7.69 -7.98 1.85
CA PHE A 287 8.70 -8.56 2.75
C PHE A 287 9.43 -9.70 2.03
N LEU A 288 9.96 -9.41 0.85
CA LEU A 288 10.67 -10.35 0.00
C LEU A 288 11.77 -9.59 -0.74
N TYR A 289 12.78 -10.33 -1.15
CA TYR A 289 13.76 -9.89 -2.15
C TYR A 289 13.64 -10.77 -3.39
N VAL A 290 14.20 -10.30 -4.50
CA VAL A 290 14.16 -11.01 -5.78
C VAL A 290 15.58 -11.39 -6.16
N ASP A 291 15.84 -12.69 -6.22
CA ASP A 291 17.04 -13.21 -6.85
C ASP A 291 16.83 -13.19 -8.37
N ARG A 292 17.38 -12.15 -9.01
CA ARG A 292 17.14 -11.86 -10.43
C ARG A 292 18.05 -12.69 -11.31
N ASN A 293 17.46 -13.36 -12.30
CA ASN A 293 18.25 -13.99 -13.33
C ASN A 293 18.67 -12.94 -14.38
N ALA A 294 19.98 -12.78 -14.58
CA ALA A 294 20.53 -11.77 -15.49
C ALA A 294 20.03 -11.88 -16.95
N ASN A 295 19.54 -13.06 -17.37
CA ASN A 295 19.17 -13.33 -18.75
C ASN A 295 17.66 -13.39 -19.01
N ASP A 296 16.84 -13.72 -18.00
CA ASP A 296 15.37 -13.82 -18.16
C ASP A 296 14.62 -13.50 -16.86
N SER A 297 13.95 -12.35 -16.83
CA SER A 297 13.08 -11.93 -15.73
C SER A 297 11.92 -12.89 -15.40
N ARG A 298 11.60 -13.84 -16.29
CA ARG A 298 10.60 -14.89 -16.03
C ARG A 298 11.13 -15.99 -15.11
N GLU A 299 12.44 -16.06 -14.92
CA GLU A 299 13.12 -16.98 -14.02
C GLU A 299 13.50 -16.32 -12.69
N ASP A 300 13.03 -15.10 -12.43
CA ASP A 300 13.25 -14.40 -11.17
C ASP A 300 12.66 -15.21 -10.00
N LEU A 301 13.50 -15.48 -9.00
CA LEU A 301 13.11 -16.22 -7.80
C LEU A 301 12.75 -15.24 -6.69
N TYR A 302 11.49 -15.24 -6.28
CA TYR A 302 11.02 -14.47 -5.14
C TYR A 302 11.33 -15.22 -3.85
N ILE A 303 12.04 -14.58 -2.92
CA ILE A 303 12.42 -15.19 -1.64
C ILE A 303 11.85 -14.35 -0.51
N SER A 304 11.12 -14.98 0.42
CA SER A 304 10.59 -14.28 1.59
C SER A 304 11.72 -13.81 2.49
N ALA A 305 11.66 -12.53 2.87
CA ALA A 305 12.57 -11.92 3.82
C ALA A 305 12.02 -11.97 5.26
N ILE A 306 10.85 -12.60 5.49
CA ILE A 306 10.23 -12.66 6.82
C ILE A 306 11.02 -13.62 7.71
N VAL A 307 11.40 -13.14 8.90
CA VAL A 307 12.03 -13.94 9.95
C VAL A 307 10.98 -14.53 10.88
N GLU A 308 10.07 -13.69 11.38
CA GLU A 308 8.98 -14.10 12.26
C GLU A 308 7.95 -13.00 12.40
N GLY A 309 6.76 -13.35 12.90
CA GLY A 309 5.80 -12.36 13.33
C GLY A 309 4.39 -12.91 13.47
N LYS A 310 3.42 -12.01 13.55
CA LYS A 310 2.00 -12.34 13.71
C LYS A 310 1.14 -11.42 12.88
N ILE A 311 0.02 -11.95 12.41
CA ILE A 311 -1.02 -11.16 11.75
C ILE A 311 -2.40 -11.51 12.31
N ARG A 312 -3.23 -10.49 12.48
CA ARG A 312 -4.61 -10.63 12.98
C ARG A 312 -5.61 -10.00 12.00
N MET A 313 -6.73 -10.69 11.80
CA MET A 313 -7.87 -10.20 11.03
C MET A 313 -9.13 -10.94 11.47
N ALA A 314 -10.28 -10.24 11.52
CA ALA A 314 -11.59 -10.84 11.84
C ALA A 314 -11.59 -11.73 13.11
N GLY A 315 -10.87 -11.31 14.16
CA GLY A 315 -10.76 -12.05 15.42
C GLY A 315 -9.91 -13.32 15.37
N GLN A 316 -9.25 -13.60 14.26
CA GLN A 316 -8.28 -14.68 14.11
C GLN A 316 -6.87 -14.11 14.11
N GLU A 317 -5.95 -14.80 14.78
CA GLU A 317 -4.52 -14.50 14.79
C GLU A 317 -3.77 -15.70 14.19
N GLN A 318 -2.74 -15.43 13.38
CA GLN A 318 -1.85 -16.44 12.84
C GLN A 318 -0.40 -16.00 13.03
N GLU A 319 0.43 -16.96 13.41
CA GLU A 319 1.87 -16.78 13.46
C GLU A 319 2.46 -16.98 12.05
N ILE A 320 3.45 -16.16 11.72
CA ILE A 320 4.20 -16.23 10.47
C ILE A 320 5.62 -16.62 10.85
N LYS A 321 6.07 -17.75 10.31
CA LYS A 321 7.39 -18.31 10.57
C LYS A 321 8.38 -17.85 9.52
N GLN A 322 9.66 -18.11 9.79
CA GLN A 322 10.76 -17.80 8.90
C GLN A 322 10.52 -18.32 7.47
N ASN A 323 10.87 -17.51 6.48
CA ASN A 323 10.78 -17.78 5.05
C ASN A 323 9.35 -18.04 4.54
N GLN A 324 8.31 -17.80 5.35
CA GLN A 324 6.94 -17.84 4.86
C GLN A 324 6.58 -16.53 4.16
N PHE A 325 5.80 -16.62 3.10
CA PHE A 325 5.19 -15.49 2.41
C PHE A 325 3.91 -15.05 3.12
N LEU A 326 3.69 -13.73 3.13
CA LEU A 326 2.44 -13.11 3.54
C LEU A 326 1.72 -12.54 2.32
N MET A 327 0.54 -13.08 2.00
CA MET A 327 -0.19 -12.81 0.78
C MET A 327 -1.62 -12.34 1.05
N GLY A 328 -2.20 -11.59 0.10
CA GLY A 328 -3.60 -11.19 0.12
C GLY A 328 -4.53 -12.19 -0.59
N GLU A 329 -5.64 -11.68 -1.11
CA GLU A 329 -6.60 -12.46 -1.91
C GLU A 329 -5.98 -13.00 -3.21
N ASN A 330 -5.14 -12.20 -3.85
CA ASN A 330 -4.37 -12.58 -5.03
C ASN A 330 -2.89 -12.72 -4.62
N PRO A 331 -2.31 -13.94 -4.66
CA PRO A 331 -0.90 -14.17 -4.32
C PRO A 331 0.09 -13.34 -5.15
N ASN A 332 -0.25 -13.05 -6.41
CA ASN A 332 0.60 -12.29 -7.34
C ASN A 332 0.57 -10.78 -7.10
N LYS A 333 -0.21 -10.30 -6.11
CA LYS A 333 -0.28 -8.89 -5.73
C LYS A 333 0.12 -8.74 -4.26
N PRO A 334 0.85 -7.66 -3.91
CA PRO A 334 1.15 -7.36 -2.52
C PRO A 334 -0.13 -7.29 -1.69
N LEU A 335 -0.05 -7.78 -0.45
CA LEU A 335 -1.10 -7.55 0.54
C LEU A 335 -1.32 -6.04 0.68
N ASN A 336 -2.58 -5.60 0.68
CA ASN A 336 -2.95 -4.18 0.73
C ASN A 336 -2.70 -3.57 2.13
N ILE A 337 -1.42 -3.38 2.45
CA ILE A 337 -0.93 -2.69 3.64
C ILE A 337 -0.95 -1.19 3.38
N GLN A 338 -1.83 -0.50 4.10
CA GLN A 338 -2.12 0.92 3.88
C GLN A 338 -1.32 1.84 4.80
N LEU A 339 -0.88 1.32 5.96
CA LEU A 339 -0.21 2.10 6.99
C LEU A 339 0.86 1.25 7.66
N ILE A 340 2.11 1.69 7.60
CA ILE A 340 3.18 1.23 8.49
C ILE A 340 3.20 2.15 9.71
N ARG A 341 2.75 1.63 10.85
CA ARG A 341 2.62 2.37 12.11
C ARG A 341 3.96 2.59 12.78
N HIS A 342 4.83 1.60 12.75
CA HIS A 342 6.14 1.61 13.41
C HIS A 342 7.16 0.82 12.60
N LEU A 343 8.39 1.31 12.60
CA LEU A 343 9.57 0.63 12.05
C LEU A 343 10.70 0.74 13.07
N GLN A 344 11.42 -0.36 13.29
CA GLN A 344 12.55 -0.39 14.21
C GLN A 344 13.51 -1.52 13.86
N ILE A 345 14.81 -1.28 14.03
CA ILE A 345 15.81 -2.35 13.92
C ILE A 345 15.75 -3.21 15.18
N ILE A 346 15.70 -4.52 14.99
CA ILE A 346 15.75 -5.53 16.05
C ILE A 346 17.12 -6.23 15.98
N PRO A 347 17.96 -6.14 17.03
CA PRO A 347 19.32 -6.65 17.02
C PRO A 347 19.39 -8.11 16.60
N ASN A 348 20.30 -8.41 15.66
CA ASN A 348 20.56 -9.74 15.13
C ASN A 348 19.34 -10.43 14.46
N LYS A 349 18.27 -9.69 14.14
CA LYS A 349 17.10 -10.23 13.46
C LYS A 349 16.75 -9.51 12.16
N GLY A 350 16.63 -8.19 12.19
CA GLY A 350 16.23 -7.40 11.02
C GLY A 350 15.43 -6.16 11.41
N ILE A 351 14.43 -5.81 10.62
CA ILE A 351 13.56 -4.66 10.82
C ILE A 351 12.16 -5.14 11.23
N GLU A 352 11.70 -4.72 12.40
CA GLU A 352 10.31 -4.85 12.83
C GLU A 352 9.43 -3.82 12.11
N ALA A 353 8.33 -4.29 11.52
CA ALA A 353 7.28 -3.47 10.95
C ALA A 353 5.94 -3.81 11.59
N ARG A 354 5.35 -2.82 12.25
CA ARG A 354 3.95 -2.87 12.71
C ARG A 354 3.09 -2.15 11.71
N PHE A 355 2.13 -2.85 11.12
CA PHE A 355 1.34 -2.32 10.01
C PHE A 355 -0.14 -2.68 10.10
N SER A 356 -0.94 -1.98 9.31
CA SER A 356 -2.36 -2.26 9.15
C SER A 356 -2.82 -2.02 7.72
N GLY A 357 -3.85 -2.74 7.31
CA GLY A 357 -4.41 -2.62 5.97
C GLY A 357 -5.81 -3.19 5.90
N ARG A 358 -6.30 -3.39 4.68
CA ARG A 358 -7.62 -3.96 4.42
C ARG A 358 -7.57 -5.03 3.35
N THR A 359 -8.14 -6.19 3.64
CA THR A 359 -8.25 -7.29 2.68
C THR A 359 -9.47 -8.16 3.00
N THR A 360 -9.89 -8.95 2.03
CA THR A 360 -10.90 -10.00 2.21
C THR A 360 -10.29 -11.29 2.77
N LYS A 361 -9.01 -11.52 2.47
CA LYS A 361 -8.31 -12.76 2.74
C LYS A 361 -6.81 -12.50 2.96
N ILE A 362 -6.24 -13.25 3.89
CA ILE A 362 -4.81 -13.36 4.15
C ILE A 362 -4.40 -14.81 3.93
N GLN A 363 -3.27 -15.03 3.28
CA GLN A 363 -2.71 -16.36 3.05
C GLN A 363 -1.25 -16.37 3.50
N ILE A 364 -0.83 -17.49 4.11
CA ILE A 364 0.53 -17.70 4.59
C ILE A 364 1.02 -19.04 4.04
N GLY A 365 2.22 -19.10 3.49
CA GLY A 365 2.78 -20.28 2.82
C GLY A 365 4.29 -20.23 2.74
N LEU A 366 4.95 -21.39 2.62
CA LEU A 366 6.36 -21.43 2.22
C LEU A 366 6.55 -21.12 0.73
N ASP A 367 5.48 -21.30 -0.04
CA ASP A 367 5.39 -21.03 -1.47
C ASP A 367 4.14 -20.16 -1.71
N GLN A 368 4.22 -19.25 -2.68
CA GLN A 368 3.10 -18.39 -3.05
C GLN A 368 1.94 -19.17 -3.68
N ASP A 369 2.26 -20.26 -4.39
CA ASP A 369 1.28 -21.10 -5.06
C ASP A 369 0.61 -22.10 -4.09
N PHE A 370 1.30 -22.44 -3.00
CA PHE A 370 0.85 -23.43 -2.02
C PHE A 370 0.73 -22.87 -0.60
N PRO A 371 -0.27 -21.99 -0.34
CA PRO A 371 -0.50 -21.42 0.99
C PRO A 371 -1.02 -22.48 1.97
N VAL A 372 -0.35 -22.60 3.12
CA VAL A 372 -0.64 -23.59 4.17
C VAL A 372 -1.63 -23.08 5.22
N SER A 373 -1.75 -21.76 5.39
CA SER A 373 -2.70 -21.13 6.32
C SER A 373 -3.44 -19.98 5.64
N LYS A 374 -4.70 -19.77 6.06
CA LYS A 374 -5.60 -18.76 5.51
C LYS A 374 -6.41 -18.12 6.63
N ILE A 375 -6.48 -16.79 6.65
CA ILE A 375 -7.45 -16.04 7.45
C ILE A 375 -8.46 -15.42 6.48
N GLN A 376 -9.75 -15.65 6.74
CA GLN A 376 -10.83 -15.05 5.96
C GLN A 376 -11.97 -14.69 6.92
N GLY A 377 -12.40 -13.43 6.87
CA GLY A 377 -13.57 -12.96 7.60
C GLY A 377 -14.81 -12.96 6.71
N SER A 378 -15.95 -13.29 7.28
CA SER A 378 -17.24 -13.17 6.60
C SER A 378 -17.66 -11.70 6.49
N TRP A 379 -18.61 -11.41 5.61
CA TRP A 379 -19.21 -10.08 5.54
C TRP A 379 -19.92 -9.72 6.86
N LEU A 380 -20.58 -10.69 7.50
CA LEU A 380 -21.26 -10.47 8.79
C LEU A 380 -20.30 -10.06 9.91
N ASP A 381 -19.07 -10.58 9.93
CA ASP A 381 -18.05 -10.20 10.93
C ASP A 381 -17.73 -8.68 10.89
N GLY A 382 -18.04 -8.00 9.78
CA GLY A 382 -17.83 -6.56 9.61
C GLY A 382 -19.01 -5.70 10.07
N VAL A 383 -20.18 -6.31 10.30
CA VAL A 383 -21.44 -5.61 10.59
C VAL A 383 -21.96 -5.95 12.00
N LEU A 384 -21.74 -7.18 12.45
CA LEU A 384 -22.28 -7.69 13.72
C LEU A 384 -21.17 -8.25 14.61
N PRO A 385 -21.28 -8.11 15.94
CA PRO A 385 -20.39 -8.79 16.88
C PRO A 385 -20.61 -10.31 16.82
N ARG A 386 -19.55 -11.08 17.12
CA ARG A 386 -19.55 -12.54 16.99
C ARG A 386 -20.68 -13.22 17.76
N ASP A 387 -21.00 -12.75 18.96
CA ASP A 387 -22.09 -13.31 19.77
C ASP A 387 -23.46 -13.12 19.12
N ALA A 388 -23.68 -11.99 18.42
CA ALA A 388 -24.90 -11.76 17.66
C ALA A 388 -24.97 -12.66 16.42
N ILE A 389 -23.85 -12.91 15.76
CA ILE A 389 -23.77 -13.87 14.64
C ILE A 389 -24.13 -15.28 15.13
N ILE A 390 -23.55 -15.73 16.26
CA ILE A 390 -23.85 -17.04 16.86
C ILE A 390 -25.33 -17.14 17.26
N ALA A 391 -25.88 -16.08 17.86
CA ALA A 391 -27.29 -16.03 18.24
C ALA A 391 -28.22 -16.11 17.02
N LEU A 392 -27.91 -15.38 15.94
CA LEU A 392 -28.66 -15.42 14.68
C LEU A 392 -28.64 -16.81 14.06
N PHE A 393 -27.48 -17.48 14.04
CA PHE A 393 -27.38 -18.85 13.53
C PHE A 393 -28.15 -19.85 14.38
N SER A 394 -28.05 -19.74 15.70
CA SER A 394 -28.75 -20.63 16.63
C SER A 394 -30.27 -20.48 16.50
N ALA A 395 -30.76 -19.23 16.46
CA ALA A 395 -32.18 -18.93 16.25
C ALA A 395 -32.65 -19.38 14.86
N GLY A 396 -31.86 -19.14 13.82
CA GLY A 396 -32.13 -19.58 12.46
C GLY A 396 -32.25 -21.10 12.36
N ALA A 397 -31.30 -21.85 12.92
CA ALA A 397 -31.30 -23.31 12.93
C ALA A 397 -32.53 -23.88 13.65
N ALA A 398 -32.86 -23.36 14.84
CA ALA A 398 -34.06 -23.77 15.58
C ALA A 398 -35.34 -23.47 14.79
N THR A 399 -35.39 -22.32 14.12
CA THR A 399 -36.55 -21.92 13.30
C THR A 399 -36.71 -22.82 12.09
N VAL A 400 -35.63 -23.10 11.36
CA VAL A 400 -35.64 -24.01 10.20
C VAL A 400 -36.03 -25.43 10.61
N ALA A 401 -35.50 -25.95 11.73
CA ALA A 401 -35.85 -27.27 12.24
C ALA A 401 -37.35 -27.37 12.56
N ASN A 402 -37.91 -26.39 13.27
CA ASN A 402 -39.33 -26.33 13.57
C ASN A 402 -40.20 -26.19 12.31
N LEU A 403 -39.76 -25.39 11.32
CA LEU A 403 -40.47 -25.22 10.06
C LEU A 403 -40.46 -26.49 9.20
N LEU A 404 -39.33 -27.20 9.14
CA LEU A 404 -39.23 -28.48 8.47
C LEU A 404 -40.12 -29.53 9.13
N ALA A 405 -40.10 -29.63 10.46
CA ALA A 405 -40.99 -30.52 11.20
C ALA A 405 -42.47 -30.24 10.90
N TRP A 406 -42.87 -28.97 10.90
CA TRP A 406 -44.23 -28.55 10.55
C TRP A 406 -44.60 -28.85 9.09
N LEU A 407 -43.67 -28.67 8.15
CA LEU A 407 -43.87 -29.02 6.74
C LEU A 407 -44.09 -30.53 6.57
N PHE A 408 -43.26 -31.36 7.19
CA PHE A 408 -43.42 -32.82 7.14
C PHE A 408 -44.72 -33.29 7.79
N SER A 409 -45.09 -32.75 8.95
CA SER A 409 -46.35 -33.13 9.63
C SER A 409 -47.59 -32.75 8.84
N ASN A 410 -47.56 -31.65 8.08
CA ASN A 410 -48.70 -31.22 7.27
C ASN A 410 -48.72 -31.86 5.88
N ALA A 411 -47.56 -32.18 5.31
CA ALA A 411 -47.48 -32.94 4.07
C ALA A 411 -47.98 -34.39 4.28
N SER A 412 -47.59 -35.05 5.38
CA SER A 412 -48.05 -36.41 5.72
C SER A 412 -49.57 -36.48 5.94
N ASN A 413 -50.18 -35.44 6.50
CA ASN A 413 -51.63 -35.39 6.74
C ASN A 413 -52.44 -35.12 5.46
N SER A 414 -51.82 -34.59 4.40
CA SER A 414 -52.50 -34.36 3.10
C SER A 414 -52.60 -35.62 2.23
N GLY A 415 -51.76 -36.63 2.48
CA GLY A 415 -51.76 -37.91 1.76
C GLY A 415 -52.69 -38.98 2.33
N SER A 416 -53.19 -38.82 3.56
CA SER A 416 -53.98 -39.86 4.26
C SER A 416 -55.49 -39.81 3.98
N ASN A 417 -56.00 -38.80 3.28
CA ASN A 417 -57.44 -38.62 3.08
C ASN A 417 -58.00 -39.15 1.74
N ASN A 418 -57.20 -39.88 0.96
CA ASN A 418 -57.61 -40.39 -0.36
C ASN A 418 -57.72 -41.93 -0.46
N ASN A 419 -57.70 -42.67 0.65
CA ASN A 419 -57.98 -44.11 0.62
C ASN A 419 -58.70 -44.56 1.89
N GLN A 420 -60.04 -44.46 1.90
CA GLN A 420 -60.90 -45.44 2.55
C GLN A 420 -62.14 -45.68 1.66
N PRO A 421 -62.59 -46.94 1.53
CA PRO A 421 -63.46 -47.42 0.46
C PRO A 421 -64.88 -46.86 0.45
#